data_AF-A0A3M1G4M9-F1
#
_entry.id   AF-A0A3M1G4M9-F1
#
_cell.length_a   1.000
_cell.length_b   1.000
_cell.length_c   1.000
_cell.angle_alpha   90.00
_cell.angle_beta   90.00
_cell.angle_gamma   90.00
#
_symmetry.space_group_name_H-M   'P 1'
#
loop_
_entity.id
_entity.type
_entity.pdbx_description
1 polymer ?
#
loop_
_entity_poly.entity_id
_entity_poly.type
_entity_poly.pdbx_seq_one_letter_code
_entity_poly.pdbx_strand_id
1 'polypeptide(L)' 'IVQRADCDSVRPARDVDPAYGAALDAAAAAGVEALAYGCHVAVDGIAVARPLPVKL' A
#
# COMPACT_ATOMS: atom_id res chain seq x y z
N ILE A 1 3.32 -2.84 2.73
CA ILE A 1 2.88 -4.21 3.12
C ILE A 1 1.49 -4.10 3.73
N VAL A 2 0.55 -5.01 3.41
CA VAL A 2 -0.85 -4.94 3.84
C VAL A 2 -1.19 -6.17 4.69
N GLN A 3 -1.39 -5.97 5.99
CA GLN A 3 -1.74 -7.02 6.95
C GLN A 3 -3.24 -7.02 7.26
N ARG A 4 -4.05 -6.99 6.20
CA ARG A 4 -5.51 -7.06 6.28
C ARG A 4 -6.00 -7.92 5.13
N ALA A 5 -6.67 -9.03 5.45
CA ALA A 5 -6.97 -10.10 4.50
C ALA A 5 -8.02 -9.70 3.44
N ASP A 6 -8.89 -8.74 3.76
CA ASP A 6 -9.99 -8.26 2.93
C ASP A 6 -9.58 -7.14 1.95
N CYS A 7 -8.32 -6.70 1.97
CA CYS A 7 -7.85 -5.67 1.05
C CYS A 7 -7.55 -6.24 -0.35
N ASP A 8 -8.03 -5.56 -1.38
CA ASP A 8 -7.74 -5.87 -2.78
C ASP A 8 -6.77 -4.88 -3.44
N SER A 9 -6.57 -3.69 -2.85
CA SER A 9 -5.77 -2.59 -3.39
C SER A 9 -5.35 -1.61 -2.29
N VAL A 10 -4.39 -0.73 -2.58
CA VAL A 10 -3.90 0.30 -1.65
C VAL A 10 -3.95 1.66 -2.32
N ARG A 11 -4.37 2.69 -1.57
CA ARG A 11 -4.30 4.10 -1.97
C ARG A 11 -3.86 4.96 -0.77
N PRO A 12 -3.23 6.13 -0.98
CA PRO A 12 -3.06 7.09 0.11
C PRO A 12 -4.43 7.54 0.64
N ALA A 13 -4.55 7.65 1.96
CA ALA A 13 -5.75 8.12 2.65
C ALA A 13 -5.82 9.65 2.63
N ARG A 14 -6.05 10.22 1.45
CA ARG A 14 -6.04 11.69 1.20
C ARG A 14 -7.04 12.47 2.06
N ASP A 15 -8.11 11.81 2.49
CA ASP A 15 -9.12 12.34 3.39
C ASP A 15 -8.63 12.50 4.84
N VAL A 16 -7.61 11.73 5.23
CA VAL A 16 -6.95 11.80 6.54
C VAL A 16 -5.70 12.67 6.47
N ASP A 17 -4.88 12.48 5.43
CA ASP A 17 -3.66 13.23 5.19
C ASP A 17 -3.51 13.58 3.70
N PRO A 18 -3.97 14.78 3.28
CA PRO A 18 -3.83 15.23 1.89
C PRO A 18 -2.38 15.56 1.52
N ALA A 19 -1.55 15.97 2.48
CA ALA A 19 -0.17 16.35 2.23
C ALA A 19 0.69 15.12 1.91
N TYR A 20 0.50 14.01 2.65
CA TYR A 20 1.14 12.74 2.34
C TYR A 20 0.75 12.21 0.96
N GLY A 21 -0.54 12.30 0.62
CA GLY A 21 -1.03 11.92 -0.72
C GLY A 21 -0.30 12.68 -1.83
N ALA A 22 -0.21 14.01 -1.72
CA ALA A 22 0.49 14.85 -2.70
C ALA A 22 1.99 14.55 -2.77
N ALA A 23 2.63 14.32 -1.62
CA ALA A 23 4.05 13.95 -1.57
C ALA A 23 4.32 12.59 -2.24
N LEU A 24 3.42 11.61 -2.05
CA LEU A 24 3.54 10.31 -2.69
C LEU A 24 3.37 10.40 -4.22
N ASP A 25 2.46 11.24 -4.70
CA ASP A 25 2.30 11.51 -6.14
C ASP A 25 3.56 12.13 -6.75
N ALA A 26 4.13 13.12 -6.07
CA ALA A 26 5.37 13.77 -6.52
C ALA A 26 6.55 12.79 -6.55
N ALA A 27 6.65 11.91 -5.55
CA ALA A 27 7.67 10.87 -5.52
C ALA A 27 7.52 9.89 -6.70
N ALA A 28 6.29 9.44 -6.98
CA ALA A 28 6.02 8.55 -8.11
C ALA A 28 6.33 9.22 -9.46
N ALA A 29 5.97 10.49 -9.63
CA ALA A 29 6.32 11.27 -10.82
C ALA A 29 7.84 11.47 -10.98
N ALA A 30 8.60 11.48 -9.89
CA ALA A 30 10.05 11.52 -9.89
C ALA A 30 10.72 10.14 -10.13
N GLY A 31 9.93 9.09 -10.38
CA GLY A 31 10.42 7.75 -10.69
C GLY A 31 10.53 6.79 -9.50
N VAL A 32 9.96 7.14 -8.34
CA VAL A 32 9.90 6.22 -7.20
C VAL A 32 8.78 5.19 -7.43
N GLU A 33 9.12 3.91 -7.36
CA GLU A 33 8.14 2.84 -7.46
C GLU A 33 7.42 2.57 -6.13
N ALA A 34 6.09 2.60 -6.15
CA ALA A 34 5.25 2.22 -5.02
C ALA A 34 4.79 0.77 -5.16
N LEU A 35 5.17 -0.09 -4.21
CA LEU A 35 4.78 -1.49 -4.17
C LEU A 35 3.84 -1.78 -3.00
N ALA A 36 2.76 -2.51 -3.28
CA ALA A 36 1.88 -3.07 -2.27
C ALA A 36 1.82 -4.59 -2.37
N TYR A 37 1.91 -5.24 -1.22
CA TYR A 37 1.79 -6.69 -1.10
C TYR A 37 0.87 -7.01 0.07
N GLY A 38 -0.09 -7.91 -0.15
CA GLY A 38 -0.91 -8.50 0.89
C GLY A 38 -0.14 -9.59 1.63
N CYS A 39 -0.40 -9.70 2.92
CA CYS A 39 0.16 -10.76 3.77
C CYS A 39 -0.90 -11.78 4.17
N HIS A 40 -0.45 -13.03 4.31
CA HIS A 40 -1.13 -14.00 5.14
C HIS A 40 -0.69 -13.75 6.59
N VAL A 41 -1.65 -13.47 7.46
CA VAL A 41 -1.45 -13.19 8.89
C VAL A 41 -2.11 -14.30 9.67
N ALA A 42 -1.33 -15.01 10.49
CA ALA A 42 -1.76 -16.09 11.35
C ALA A 42 -1.11 -15.96 12.74
N VAL A 43 -1.60 -16.73 13.72
CA VAL A 43 -1.10 -16.67 15.11
C VAL A 43 0.34 -17.14 15.26
N ASP A 44 0.82 -17.95 14.32
CA ASP A 44 2.16 -18.53 14.26
C ASP A 44 3.13 -17.71 13.39
N GLY A 45 2.64 -16.72 12.64
CA GLY A 45 3.50 -15.84 11.85
C GLY A 45 2.80 -15.01 10.78
N ILE A 46 3.61 -14.20 10.09
CA ILE A 46 3.18 -13.32 9.00
C ILE A 46 4.08 -13.56 7.79
N ALA A 47 3.46 -13.77 6.62
CA ALA A 47 4.17 -13.99 5.37
C ALA A 47 3.61 -13.11 4.23
N VAL A 48 4.49 -12.57 3.39
CA VAL A 48 4.10 -11.89 2.15
C VAL A 48 3.51 -12.91 1.19
N ALA A 49 2.31 -12.65 0.67
CA ALA A 49 1.55 -13.62 -0.09
C ALA A 49 1.35 -13.24 -1.57
N ARG A 50 0.89 -12.02 -1.86
CA ARG A 50 0.53 -11.60 -3.22
C ARG A 50 0.74 -10.11 -3.44
N PRO A 51 1.10 -9.67 -4.67
CA PRO A 51 1.07 -8.25 -5.02
C PRO A 51 -0.37 -7.72 -4.98
N LEU A 52 -0.49 -6.42 -4.70
CA LEU A 52 -1.74 -5.66 -4.74
C LEU A 52 -1.58 -4.43 -5.65
N PRO A 53 -2.62 -4.04 -6.40
CA PRO A 53 -2.62 -2.77 -7.11
C PRO A 53 -2.43 -1.59 -6.15
N VAL A 54 -1.55 -0.67 -6.52
CA VAL A 54 -1.42 0.66 -5.92
C VAL A 54 -2.20 1.65 -6.78
N LYS A 55 -3.06 2.44 -6.15
CA LYS A 55 -3.86 3.51 -6.78
C LYS A 55 -3.37 4.84 -6.22
N LEU A 56 -2.60 5.57 -7.02
CA LEU A 56 -2.18 6.95 -6.73
C LEU A 56 -3.25 7.92 -7.25
#